data_AF-A0A915BLE0-F1
#
_entry.id   AF-A0A915BLE0-F1
#
_cell.length_a   1.000
_cell.length_b   1.000
_cell.length_c   1.000
_cell.angle_alpha   90.00
_cell.angle_beta   90.00
_cell.angle_gamma   90.00
#
_symmetry.space_group_name_H-M   'P 1'
#
loop_
_entity.id
_entity.type
_entity.pdbx_description
1 polymer ?
#
loop_
_entity_poly.entity_id
_entity_poly.type
_entity_poly.pdbx_seq_one_letter_code
_entity_poly.pdbx_strand_id
1 'polypeptide(L)'
;KTIGGLRAFRRRRLGIIHQLLVRKSLTMDATTTAIQTVERLKDLYGDIAQIPIALNGRLHHNAASRFLQAICIWSNRALEMKKIHKSQRLSVLLERDDDRRIYELISTTSMPFISFETLAIAYSKSDSKIATLITITKEKEKKQYIKIYDLSEHIEICCVDVTTPKKHGVIHAESEFGGLKWSNGEGHILFTAEKYMKKTEYFDADLDWDNEEKIIESNVGEKFRLMENWGEQRNEICRPMLCIMDVMSGSVTVLDQIPDDLSPAYVSCIVSLDAICSLFSGVNVKEIEFPGEMTIASESDREDFIEDRKFLL
;
A
#
# COMPACT_ATOMS: atom_id res chain seq x y z
N LYS A 1 30.69 -63.84 -32.61
CA LYS A 1 31.34 -62.50 -32.64
C LYS A 1 30.33 -61.38 -32.31
N THR A 2 29.49 -61.53 -31.27
CA THR A 2 28.22 -60.78 -31.20
C THR A 2 27.85 -60.25 -29.81
N ILE A 3 28.82 -59.87 -28.97
CA ILE A 3 28.52 -59.31 -27.63
C ILE A 3 29.35 -58.04 -27.29
N GLY A 4 30.36 -57.69 -28.09
CA GLY A 4 31.25 -56.54 -27.80
C GLY A 4 30.71 -55.15 -28.18
N GLY A 5 29.86 -55.05 -29.21
CA GLY A 5 29.43 -53.76 -29.78
C GLY A 5 28.38 -53.01 -28.95
N LEU A 6 27.41 -53.70 -28.34
CA LEU A 6 26.33 -53.05 -27.58
C LEU A 6 26.80 -52.48 -26.23
N ARG A 7 27.84 -53.05 -25.59
CA ARG A 7 28.39 -52.51 -24.32
C ARG A 7 29.17 -51.21 -24.54
N ALA A 8 29.87 -51.06 -25.67
CA ALA A 8 30.62 -49.85 -26.01
C ALA A 8 29.70 -48.66 -26.35
N PHE A 9 28.58 -48.91 -27.04
CA PHE A 9 27.62 -47.86 -27.40
C PHE A 9 26.80 -47.36 -26.20
N ARG A 10 26.39 -48.26 -25.29
CA ARG A 10 25.70 -47.87 -24.03
C ARG A 10 26.60 -47.04 -23.10
N ARG A 11 27.90 -47.38 -22.95
CA ARG A 11 28.83 -46.61 -22.11
C ARG A 11 29.09 -45.18 -22.64
N ARG A 12 29.14 -44.97 -23.96
CA ARG A 12 29.30 -43.63 -24.54
C ARG A 12 28.07 -42.74 -24.35
N ARG A 13 26.85 -43.28 -24.46
CA ARG A 13 25.60 -42.51 -24.20
C ARG A 13 25.45 -42.11 -22.73
N LEU A 14 25.80 -42.99 -21.79
CA LEU A 14 25.76 -42.69 -20.36
C LEU A 14 26.77 -41.59 -19.95
N GLY A 15 27.96 -41.56 -20.54
CA GLY A 15 28.96 -40.51 -20.30
C GLY A 15 28.51 -39.11 -20.76
N ILE A 16 27.82 -39.03 -21.91
CA ILE A 16 27.28 -37.75 -22.43
C ILE A 16 26.11 -37.25 -21.58
N ILE A 17 25.21 -38.16 -21.16
CA ILE A 17 24.09 -37.81 -20.28
C ILE A 17 24.60 -37.34 -18.91
N HIS A 18 25.62 -38.00 -18.36
CA HIS A 18 26.23 -37.59 -17.09
C HIS A 18 26.94 -36.23 -17.20
N GLN A 19 27.69 -35.98 -18.28
CA GLN A 19 28.30 -34.66 -18.51
C GLN A 19 27.26 -33.55 -18.73
N LEU A 20 26.13 -33.83 -19.39
CA LEU A 20 25.03 -32.89 -19.55
C LEU A 20 24.29 -32.61 -18.24
N LEU A 21 24.11 -33.63 -17.40
CA LEU A 21 23.52 -33.49 -16.06
C LEU A 21 24.44 -32.70 -15.12
N VAL A 22 25.75 -32.99 -15.12
CA VAL A 22 26.75 -32.26 -14.34
C VAL A 22 26.86 -30.82 -14.82
N ARG A 23 26.86 -30.56 -16.14
CA ARG A 23 26.82 -29.19 -16.68
C ARG A 23 25.53 -28.48 -16.30
N LYS A 24 24.36 -29.13 -16.38
CA LYS A 24 23.09 -28.55 -15.92
C LYS A 24 23.13 -28.23 -14.42
N SER A 25 23.67 -29.13 -13.59
CA SER A 25 23.85 -28.90 -12.15
C SER A 25 24.76 -27.71 -11.86
N LEU A 26 25.95 -27.66 -12.49
CA LEU A 26 26.90 -26.55 -12.35
C LEU A 26 26.33 -25.21 -12.84
N THR A 27 25.57 -25.22 -13.94
CA THR A 27 24.88 -24.01 -14.42
C THR A 27 23.77 -23.59 -13.47
N MET A 28 23.01 -24.54 -12.89
CA MET A 28 21.98 -24.24 -11.90
C MET A 28 22.60 -23.65 -10.63
N ASP A 29 23.71 -24.20 -10.14
CA ASP A 29 24.44 -23.69 -8.98
C ASP A 29 25.02 -22.29 -9.22
N ALA A 30 25.57 -22.03 -10.42
CA ALA A 30 26.06 -20.72 -10.81
C ALA A 30 24.92 -19.69 -10.93
N THR A 31 23.77 -20.08 -11.49
CA THR A 31 22.60 -19.20 -11.56
C THR A 31 22.01 -18.91 -10.18
N THR A 32 21.93 -19.90 -9.30
CA THR A 32 21.44 -19.70 -7.93
C THR A 32 22.37 -18.77 -7.15
N THR A 33 23.68 -18.92 -7.30
CA THR A 33 24.67 -18.03 -6.67
C THR A 33 24.56 -16.60 -7.21
N ALA A 34 24.33 -16.44 -8.52
CA ALA A 34 24.13 -15.13 -9.14
C ALA A 34 22.84 -14.46 -8.63
N ILE A 35 21.73 -15.20 -8.52
CA ILE A 35 20.46 -14.70 -7.97
C ILE A 35 20.66 -14.23 -6.53
N GLN A 36 21.27 -15.05 -5.66
CA GLN A 36 21.57 -14.67 -4.28
C GLN A 36 22.47 -13.43 -4.18
N THR A 37 23.40 -13.27 -5.12
CA THR A 37 24.27 -12.09 -5.15
C THR A 37 23.47 -10.83 -5.51
N VAL A 38 22.56 -10.93 -6.48
CA VAL A 38 21.67 -9.83 -6.87
C VAL A 38 20.72 -9.45 -5.73
N GLU A 39 20.15 -10.43 -5.02
CA GLU A 39 19.31 -10.19 -3.84
C GLU A 39 20.08 -9.44 -2.76
N ARG A 40 21.29 -9.88 -2.40
CA ARG A 40 22.14 -9.18 -1.43
C ARG A 40 22.49 -7.75 -1.86
N LEU A 41 22.76 -7.53 -3.14
CA LEU A 41 23.04 -6.20 -3.67
C LEU A 41 21.82 -5.29 -3.62
N LYS A 42 20.64 -5.82 -3.90
CA LYS A 42 19.36 -5.11 -3.77
C LYS A 42 19.16 -4.68 -2.31
N ASP A 43 19.34 -5.59 -1.36
CA ASP A 43 19.13 -5.31 0.07
C ASP A 43 20.15 -4.27 0.57
N LEU A 44 21.43 -4.44 0.26
CA LEU A 44 22.48 -3.48 0.60
C LEU A 44 22.21 -2.09 0.01
N TYR A 45 21.75 -2.03 -1.24
CA TYR A 45 21.37 -0.76 -1.85
C TYR A 45 20.17 -0.14 -1.15
N GLY A 46 19.20 -0.95 -0.72
CA GLY A 46 18.08 -0.53 0.13
C GLY A 46 18.55 0.12 1.43
N ASP A 47 19.46 -0.53 2.14
CA ASP A 47 20.02 -0.04 3.42
C ASP A 47 20.75 1.29 3.24
N ILE A 48 21.63 1.39 2.23
CA ILE A 48 22.38 2.62 1.94
C ILE A 48 21.44 3.74 1.51
N ALA A 49 20.38 3.41 0.77
CA ALA A 49 19.41 4.41 0.31
C ALA A 49 18.59 5.02 1.45
N GLN A 50 18.52 4.40 2.64
CA GLN A 50 17.87 4.99 3.81
C GLN A 50 18.67 6.14 4.43
N ILE A 51 19.97 6.25 4.15
CA ILE A 51 20.83 7.29 4.70
C ILE A 51 20.48 8.63 4.07
N PRO A 52 19.88 9.57 4.84
CA PRO A 52 19.43 10.83 4.28
C PRO A 52 20.59 11.82 4.14
N ILE A 53 20.49 12.70 3.15
CA ILE A 53 21.46 13.77 2.89
C ILE A 53 20.90 15.08 3.45
N ALA A 54 21.64 15.72 4.37
CA ALA A 54 21.28 17.04 4.87
C ALA A 54 21.37 18.09 3.75
N LEU A 55 20.31 18.89 3.59
CA LEU A 55 20.23 19.94 2.57
C LEU A 55 20.32 21.34 3.15
N ASN A 56 19.62 21.58 4.27
CA ASN A 56 19.56 22.91 4.89
C ASN A 56 19.37 22.76 6.40
N GLY A 57 19.75 23.78 7.15
CA GLY A 57 19.62 23.83 8.60
C GLY A 57 19.40 25.25 9.08
N ARG A 58 18.52 25.41 10.05
CA ARG A 58 18.29 26.68 10.74
C ARG A 58 18.23 26.44 12.24
N LEU A 59 18.92 27.28 12.98
CA LEU A 59 18.75 27.38 14.42
C LEU A 59 17.79 28.53 14.72
N HIS A 60 16.82 28.26 15.58
CA HIS A 60 15.92 29.25 16.14
C HIS A 60 16.12 29.29 17.64
N HIS A 61 16.61 30.43 18.12
CA HIS A 61 16.78 30.72 19.53
C HIS A 61 15.89 31.89 19.90
N ASN A 62 15.03 31.72 20.89
CA ASN A 62 14.29 32.81 21.47
C ASN A 62 15.03 33.26 22.74
N ALA A 63 15.54 34.49 22.76
CA ALA A 63 16.32 35.01 23.88
C ALA A 63 15.56 35.03 25.23
N ALA A 64 14.22 34.94 25.20
CA ALA A 64 13.38 34.82 26.38
C ALA A 64 13.17 33.37 26.86
N SER A 65 13.59 32.37 26.10
CA SER A 65 13.48 30.95 26.45
C SER A 65 14.84 30.30 26.58
N ARG A 66 14.89 29.20 27.35
CA ARG A 66 16.08 28.34 27.48
C ARG A 66 16.14 27.25 26.41
N PHE A 67 15.25 27.32 25.44
CA PHE A 67 15.10 26.32 24.40
C PHE A 67 15.72 26.81 23.11
N LEU A 68 16.55 25.97 22.52
CA LEU A 68 17.08 26.13 21.18
C LEU A 68 16.40 25.12 20.26
N GLN A 69 15.87 25.57 19.13
CA GLN A 69 15.27 24.70 18.14
C GLN A 69 16.19 24.58 16.93
N ALA A 70 16.57 23.37 16.57
CA ALA A 70 17.29 23.08 15.34
C ALA A 70 16.35 22.46 14.32
N ILE A 71 16.16 23.13 13.20
CA ILE A 71 15.33 22.67 12.09
C ILE A 71 16.26 22.29 10.95
N CYS A 72 16.25 21.04 10.55
CA CYS A 72 17.05 20.54 9.43
C CYS A 72 16.15 19.98 8.33
N ILE A 73 16.49 20.27 7.07
CA ILE A 73 15.85 19.68 5.89
C ILE A 73 16.77 18.58 5.37
N TRP A 74 16.20 17.40 5.20
CA TRP A 74 16.87 16.21 4.74
C TRP A 74 16.25 15.75 3.42
N SER A 75 17.08 15.11 2.60
CA SER A 75 16.69 14.51 1.33
C SER A 75 16.93 13.01 1.41
N ASN A 76 15.90 12.23 1.11
CA ASN A 76 16.00 10.78 1.09
C ASN A 76 15.54 10.19 -0.25
N ARG A 77 16.05 9.03 -0.61
CA ARG A 77 15.68 8.33 -1.85
C ARG A 77 14.48 7.42 -1.56
N ALA A 78 13.34 7.73 -2.16
CA ALA A 78 12.21 6.82 -2.16
C ALA A 78 12.35 5.86 -3.36
N LEU A 79 12.96 4.70 -3.10
CA LEU A 79 13.37 3.76 -4.14
C LEU A 79 12.20 3.26 -4.98
N GLU A 80 11.12 2.84 -4.33
CA GLU A 80 9.95 2.26 -4.99
C GLU A 80 9.28 3.27 -5.93
N MET A 81 9.13 4.51 -5.45
CA MET A 81 8.59 5.62 -6.21
C MET A 81 9.54 6.14 -7.31
N LYS A 82 10.83 5.78 -7.26
CA LYS A 82 11.91 6.35 -8.09
C LYS A 82 11.93 7.89 -7.99
N LYS A 83 11.72 8.41 -6.78
CA LYS A 83 11.69 9.84 -6.49
C LYS A 83 12.59 10.17 -5.30
N ILE A 84 12.89 11.46 -5.18
CA ILE A 84 13.54 12.01 -3.98
C ILE A 84 12.44 12.62 -3.13
N HIS A 85 12.39 12.24 -1.86
CA HIS A 85 11.50 12.81 -0.86
C HIS A 85 12.30 13.69 0.10
N LYS A 86 11.68 14.76 0.60
CA LYS A 86 12.30 15.62 1.61
C LYS A 86 11.59 15.44 2.94
N SER A 87 12.34 15.49 4.03
CA SER A 87 11.78 15.54 5.39
C SER A 87 12.38 16.70 6.16
N GLN A 88 11.61 17.22 7.11
CA GLN A 88 12.07 18.16 8.11
C GLN A 88 12.36 17.39 9.39
N ARG A 89 13.44 17.71 10.08
CA ARG A 89 13.71 17.25 11.44
C ARG A 89 13.74 18.46 12.35
N LEU A 90 12.92 18.44 13.39
CA LEU A 90 12.93 19.43 14.46
C LEU A 90 13.57 18.78 15.68
N SER A 91 14.71 19.31 16.10
CA SER A 91 15.34 18.98 17.37
C SER A 91 15.12 20.12 18.36
N VAL A 92 14.66 19.79 19.56
CA VAL A 92 14.52 20.72 20.68
C VAL A 92 15.66 20.45 21.64
N LEU A 93 16.46 21.48 21.90
CA LEU A 93 17.56 21.43 22.86
C LEU A 93 17.28 22.38 24.04
N LEU A 94 17.68 21.97 25.23
CA LEU A 94 17.57 22.74 26.47
C LEU A 94 18.95 23.14 26.96
N GLU A 95 19.12 24.42 27.25
CA GLU A 95 20.30 24.95 27.91
C GLU A 95 20.45 24.35 29.31
N ARG A 96 21.62 23.81 29.65
CA ARG A 96 21.88 23.23 30.98
C ARG A 96 21.91 24.30 32.08
N ASP A 97 21.58 23.89 33.30
CA ASP A 97 21.63 24.78 34.48
C ASP A 97 23.06 25.15 34.90
N ASP A 98 24.01 24.23 34.69
CA ASP A 98 25.41 24.35 35.13
C ASP A 98 26.28 25.14 34.16
N ASP A 99 26.05 24.99 32.85
CA ASP A 99 26.73 25.75 31.80
C ASP A 99 25.75 26.20 30.71
N ARG A 100 25.53 27.51 30.64
CA ARG A 100 24.68 28.21 29.67
C ARG A 100 25.14 28.12 28.21
N ARG A 101 26.32 27.52 27.96
CA ARG A 101 26.85 27.27 26.62
C ARG A 101 26.61 25.83 26.15
N ILE A 102 26.15 24.96 27.05
CA ILE A 102 25.90 23.56 26.77
C ILE A 102 24.39 23.34 26.65
N TYR A 103 24.00 22.61 25.61
CA TYR A 103 22.61 22.24 25.35
C TYR A 103 22.46 20.73 25.42
N GLU A 104 21.43 20.26 26.10
CA GLU A 104 20.99 18.88 26.10
C GLU A 104 19.88 18.69 25.07
N LEU A 105 19.95 17.61 24.29
CA LEU A 105 18.89 17.25 23.37
C LEU A 105 17.70 16.69 24.15
N ILE A 106 16.53 17.34 24.06
CA ILE A 106 15.29 16.83 24.66
C ILE A 106 14.61 15.86 23.72
N SER A 107 14.44 16.26 22.47
CA SER A 107 13.71 15.48 21.49
C SER A 107 14.13 15.82 20.07
N THR A 108 13.98 14.84 19.18
CA THR A 108 13.99 15.06 17.74
C THR A 108 12.75 14.40 17.16
N THR A 109 12.06 15.12 16.28
CA THR A 109 10.89 14.61 15.57
C THR A 109 11.08 14.88 14.09
N SER A 110 10.93 13.83 13.28
CA SER A 110 10.87 13.98 11.82
C SER A 110 9.45 14.31 11.39
N MET A 111 9.30 15.12 10.35
CA MET A 111 8.03 15.43 9.71
C MET A 111 8.24 15.31 8.19
N PRO A 112 7.48 14.47 7.47
CA PRO A 112 7.63 14.38 6.03
C PRO A 112 7.19 15.69 5.36
N PHE A 113 7.93 16.16 4.35
CA PHE A 113 7.40 17.20 3.46
C PHE A 113 6.38 16.57 2.51
N ILE A 114 5.29 17.30 2.27
CA ILE A 114 4.27 16.94 1.27
C ILE A 114 4.80 17.39 -0.10
N SER A 115 5.74 16.63 -0.68
CA SER A 115 6.33 16.97 -1.99
C SER A 115 5.63 16.32 -3.18
N PHE A 116 4.73 15.38 -2.93
CA PHE A 116 3.90 14.69 -3.91
C PHE A 116 2.43 14.99 -3.64
N GLU A 117 1.55 14.73 -4.60
CA GLU A 117 0.09 14.70 -4.42
C GLU A 117 -0.26 13.59 -3.42
N THR A 118 -0.04 13.92 -2.16
CA THR A 118 -0.41 13.12 -1.00
C THR A 118 -1.89 13.25 -0.88
N LEU A 119 -2.58 12.13 -1.07
CA LEU A 119 -4.04 12.11 -1.09
C LEU A 119 -4.62 11.86 0.30
N ALA A 120 -3.92 11.08 1.14
CA ALA A 120 -4.36 10.82 2.52
C ALA A 120 -3.17 10.67 3.47
N ILE A 121 -3.38 11.06 4.73
CA ILE A 121 -2.40 10.97 5.81
C ILE A 121 -3.10 10.40 7.04
N ALA A 122 -2.44 9.49 7.75
CA ALA A 122 -2.91 9.00 9.04
C ALA A 122 -1.74 8.83 10.01
N TYR A 123 -1.91 9.34 11.23
CA TYR A 123 -0.96 9.15 12.33
C TYR A 123 -1.34 7.90 13.13
N SER A 124 -0.32 7.18 13.58
CA SER A 124 -0.50 6.03 14.46
C SER A 124 -1.02 6.45 15.83
N LYS A 125 -1.56 5.53 16.62
CA LYS A 125 -2.13 5.82 17.94
C LYS A 125 -1.11 6.43 18.91
N SER A 126 0.13 5.98 18.83
CA SER A 126 1.29 6.45 19.59
C SER A 126 1.87 7.76 19.06
N ASP A 127 1.40 8.24 17.90
CA ASP A 127 1.97 9.37 17.15
C ASP A 127 3.45 9.16 16.75
N SER A 128 3.95 7.91 16.80
CA SER A 128 5.32 7.57 16.41
C SER A 128 5.47 7.33 14.92
N LYS A 129 4.38 7.02 14.21
CA LYS A 129 4.41 6.65 12.78
C LYS A 129 3.37 7.42 11.99
N ILE A 130 3.67 7.63 10.72
CA ILE A 130 2.78 8.25 9.76
C ILE A 130 2.62 7.34 8.53
N ALA A 131 1.37 7.13 8.12
CA ALA A 131 1.02 6.47 6.88
C ALA A 131 0.57 7.53 5.87
N THR A 132 1.02 7.41 4.63
CA THR A 132 0.76 8.38 3.57
C THR A 132 0.37 7.67 2.29
N LEU A 133 -0.77 8.05 1.71
CA LEU A 133 -1.19 7.63 0.38
C LEU A 133 -0.69 8.64 -0.64
N ILE A 134 0.13 8.19 -1.58
CA ILE A 134 0.77 9.03 -2.59
C ILE A 134 0.36 8.53 -3.97
N THR A 135 0.00 9.46 -4.85
CA THR A 135 -0.19 9.13 -6.28
C THR A 135 0.96 9.67 -7.11
N ILE A 136 1.46 8.85 -8.03
CA ILE A 136 2.39 9.26 -9.07
C ILE A 136 1.79 8.94 -10.43
N THR A 137 1.59 9.98 -11.23
CA THR A 137 1.14 9.87 -12.62
C THR A 137 2.34 9.95 -13.55
N LYS A 138 2.59 8.91 -14.35
CA LYS A 138 3.65 8.88 -15.37
C LYS A 138 3.09 8.36 -16.68
N GLU A 139 3.22 9.13 -17.76
CA GLU A 139 3.00 8.66 -19.14
C GLU A 139 1.70 7.84 -19.35
N LYS A 140 0.60 8.30 -18.74
CA LYS A 140 -0.76 7.70 -18.72
C LYS A 140 -1.02 6.57 -17.72
N GLU A 141 -0.03 6.15 -16.94
CA GLU A 141 -0.23 5.25 -15.80
C GLU A 141 -0.28 6.04 -14.49
N LYS A 142 -1.37 5.84 -13.73
CA LYS A 142 -1.54 6.35 -12.37
C LYS A 142 -1.21 5.22 -11.41
N LYS A 143 -0.16 5.40 -10.61
CA LYS A 143 0.24 4.45 -9.56
C LYS A 143 -0.01 5.06 -8.19
N GLN A 144 -0.58 4.27 -7.29
CA GLN A 144 -0.74 4.62 -5.89
C GLN A 144 0.29 3.86 -5.05
N TYR A 145 0.85 4.57 -4.07
CA TYR A 145 1.80 4.05 -3.12
C TYR A 145 1.31 4.31 -1.71
N ILE A 146 1.45 3.33 -0.83
CA ILE A 146 1.34 3.57 0.61
C ILE A 146 2.76 3.59 1.17
N LYS A 147 3.08 4.69 1.86
CA LYS A 147 4.37 4.90 2.52
C LYS A 147 4.16 5.00 4.02
N ILE A 148 5.02 4.33 4.79
CA ILE A 148 5.03 4.37 6.24
C ILE A 148 6.40 4.86 6.71
N TYR A 149 6.37 5.87 7.58
CA TYR A 149 7.58 6.50 8.10
C TYR A 149 7.53 6.56 9.62
N ASP A 150 8.63 6.18 10.26
CA ASP A 150 8.81 6.29 11.71
C ASP A 150 9.36 7.67 12.07
N LEU A 151 8.57 8.45 12.79
CA LEU A 151 8.90 9.82 13.17
C LEU A 151 9.93 9.87 14.30
N SER A 152 10.00 8.83 15.14
CA SER A 152 10.97 8.68 16.24
C SER A 152 12.33 8.17 15.76
N GLU A 153 12.36 7.08 15.01
CA GLU A 153 13.58 6.47 14.48
C GLU A 153 14.09 7.17 13.22
N HIS A 154 13.24 8.02 12.62
CA HIS A 154 13.55 8.84 11.45
C HIS A 154 13.91 8.00 10.20
N ILE A 155 13.26 6.85 10.04
CA ILE A 155 13.46 5.89 8.96
C ILE A 155 12.15 5.63 8.20
N GLU A 156 12.28 5.28 6.92
CA GLU A 156 11.14 4.75 6.15
C GLU A 156 10.98 3.26 6.50
N ILE A 157 9.82 2.88 7.05
CA ILE A 157 9.53 1.49 7.38
C ILE A 157 9.18 0.73 6.11
N CYS A 158 8.31 1.30 5.27
CA CYS A 158 7.98 0.72 3.97
C CYS A 158 7.47 1.77 2.98
N CYS A 159 7.62 1.46 1.70
CA CYS A 159 7.01 2.19 0.59
C CYS A 159 6.63 1.17 -0.48
N VAL A 160 5.32 1.01 -0.73
CA VAL A 160 4.79 -0.10 -1.53
C VAL A 160 3.95 0.43 -2.68
N ASP A 161 4.20 -0.06 -3.91
CA ASP A 161 3.28 0.09 -5.04
C ASP A 161 2.09 -0.86 -4.84
N VAL A 162 0.96 -0.31 -4.43
CA VAL A 162 -0.27 -1.06 -4.15
C VAL A 162 -1.12 -1.27 -5.40
N THR A 163 -0.79 -0.61 -6.53
CA THR A 163 -1.52 -0.74 -7.80
C THR A 163 -1.03 -1.92 -8.62
N THR A 164 0.29 -2.17 -8.67
CA THR A 164 0.90 -3.24 -9.50
C THR A 164 0.35 -4.65 -9.22
N PRO A 165 0.09 -5.06 -7.96
CA PRO A 165 -0.46 -6.40 -7.67
C PRO A 165 -1.88 -6.64 -8.19
N LYS A 166 -2.62 -5.59 -8.61
CA LYS A 166 -4.00 -5.69 -9.13
C LYS A 166 -4.98 -6.44 -8.20
N LYS A 167 -4.75 -6.40 -6.89
CA LYS A 167 -5.64 -6.98 -5.87
C LYS A 167 -6.90 -6.13 -5.65
N HIS A 168 -6.77 -4.82 -5.87
CA HIS A 168 -7.84 -3.83 -5.79
C HIS A 168 -7.67 -2.80 -6.91
N GLY A 169 -8.70 -1.98 -7.11
CA GLY A 169 -8.72 -0.81 -7.97
C GLY A 169 -8.11 0.42 -7.28
N VAL A 170 -8.64 1.60 -7.57
CA VAL A 170 -8.14 2.86 -7.01
C VAL A 170 -8.50 2.95 -5.53
N ILE A 171 -7.53 3.34 -4.69
CA ILE A 171 -7.74 3.64 -3.27
C ILE A 171 -8.43 5.00 -3.14
N HIS A 172 -9.51 5.04 -2.37
CA HIS A 172 -10.22 6.27 -2.05
C HIS A 172 -9.47 7.02 -0.96
N ALA A 173 -9.17 8.29 -1.22
CA ALA A 173 -8.37 9.11 -0.31
C ALA A 173 -9.22 9.95 0.63
N GLU A 174 -10.38 10.38 0.17
CA GLU A 174 -11.24 11.35 0.84
C GLU A 174 -12.65 10.79 1.03
N SER A 175 -13.43 11.50 1.83
CA SER A 175 -14.85 11.24 2.07
C SER A 175 -15.15 9.99 2.89
N GLU A 176 -16.43 9.61 2.97
CA GLU A 176 -17.00 8.49 3.70
C GLU A 176 -16.32 7.14 3.37
N PHE A 177 -15.83 6.99 2.14
CA PHE A 177 -15.17 5.76 1.69
C PHE A 177 -13.65 5.85 1.83
N GLY A 178 -13.07 7.02 2.05
CA GLY A 178 -11.63 7.21 1.95
C GLY A 178 -10.84 7.10 3.24
N GLY A 179 -9.53 7.27 3.07
CA GLY A 179 -8.57 7.47 4.14
C GLY A 179 -7.81 6.21 4.54
N LEU A 180 -6.79 6.44 5.37
CA LEU A 180 -5.97 5.38 5.96
C LEU A 180 -6.31 5.28 7.46
N LYS A 181 -6.48 4.06 7.97
CA LYS A 181 -6.78 3.82 9.38
C LYS A 181 -5.77 2.84 9.96
N TRP A 182 -5.09 3.26 11.03
CA TRP A 182 -4.19 2.39 11.76
C TRP A 182 -4.95 1.37 12.61
N SER A 183 -4.47 0.14 12.63
CA SER A 183 -4.82 -0.82 13.68
C SER A 183 -4.31 -0.35 15.05
N ASN A 184 -4.95 -0.81 16.13
CA ASN A 184 -4.59 -0.41 17.50
C ASN A 184 -3.15 -0.82 17.89
N GLY A 185 -2.65 -1.92 17.33
CA GLY A 185 -1.27 -2.38 17.51
C GLY A 185 -0.29 -1.79 16.50
N GLU A 186 -0.72 -0.90 15.61
CA GLU A 186 0.12 -0.21 14.61
C GLU A 186 0.85 -1.14 13.62
N GLY A 187 0.46 -2.41 13.54
CA GLY A 187 1.04 -3.39 12.61
C GLY A 187 0.34 -3.46 11.24
N HIS A 188 -0.84 -2.85 11.13
CA HIS A 188 -1.68 -2.90 9.93
C HIS A 188 -2.32 -1.55 9.62
N ILE A 189 -2.55 -1.31 8.33
CA ILE A 189 -3.33 -0.20 7.78
C ILE A 189 -4.58 -0.73 7.08
N LEU A 190 -5.75 -0.27 7.50
CA LEU A 190 -7.03 -0.49 6.84
C LEU A 190 -7.33 0.69 5.91
N PHE A 191 -7.77 0.39 4.69
CA PHE A 191 -8.20 1.38 3.70
C PHE A 191 -9.28 0.80 2.80
N THR A 192 -10.02 1.68 2.13
CA THR A 192 -11.02 1.28 1.13
C THR A 192 -10.48 1.56 -0.27
N ALA A 193 -10.77 0.66 -1.18
CA ALA A 193 -10.44 0.81 -2.59
C ALA A 193 -11.61 0.36 -3.45
N GLU A 194 -11.58 0.64 -4.75
CA GLU A 194 -12.50 0.02 -5.69
C GLU A 194 -12.22 -1.47 -5.86
N LYS A 195 -13.25 -2.26 -6.14
CA LYS A 195 -13.10 -3.66 -6.56
C LYS A 195 -12.32 -3.70 -7.85
N TYR A 196 -11.24 -4.51 -7.88
CA TYR A 196 -10.49 -4.67 -9.12
C TYR A 196 -11.38 -5.32 -10.18
N MET A 197 -11.57 -4.61 -11.28
CA MET A 197 -12.27 -5.14 -12.45
C MET A 197 -11.31 -5.15 -13.63
N LYS A 198 -11.09 -6.34 -14.19
CA LYS A 198 -10.31 -6.49 -15.42
C LYS A 198 -11.01 -5.67 -16.51
N LYS A 199 -10.24 -4.89 -17.27
CA LYS A 199 -10.81 -4.17 -18.43
C LYS A 199 -11.40 -5.20 -19.38
N THR A 200 -12.70 -5.06 -19.65
CA THR A 200 -13.43 -5.93 -20.55
C THR A 200 -13.51 -5.29 -21.93
N GLU A 201 -13.30 -6.11 -22.96
CA GLU A 201 -13.56 -5.72 -24.34
C GLU A 201 -14.88 -6.34 -24.79
N TYR A 202 -15.56 -5.69 -25.75
CA TYR A 202 -16.78 -6.27 -26.31
C TYR A 202 -16.45 -7.44 -27.24
N PHE A 203 -15.27 -7.40 -27.83
CA PHE A 203 -14.71 -8.46 -28.65
C PHE A 203 -13.22 -8.54 -28.34
N ASP A 204 -12.76 -9.69 -27.83
CA ASP A 204 -11.35 -9.97 -27.60
C ASP A 204 -10.89 -10.99 -28.66
N ALA A 205 -9.96 -10.57 -29.52
CA ALA A 205 -9.45 -11.40 -30.61
C ALA A 205 -8.48 -12.49 -30.12
N ASP A 206 -7.88 -12.30 -28.94
CA ASP A 206 -6.94 -13.23 -28.33
C ASP A 206 -7.66 -14.23 -27.39
N LEU A 207 -8.97 -14.05 -27.19
CA LEU A 207 -9.79 -14.96 -26.40
C LEU A 207 -10.06 -16.26 -27.17
N ASP A 208 -9.88 -17.36 -26.46
CA ASP A 208 -10.21 -18.70 -26.92
C ASP A 208 -11.72 -18.94 -26.80
N TRP A 209 -12.45 -18.60 -27.85
CA TRP A 209 -13.92 -18.68 -27.93
C TRP A 209 -14.49 -20.10 -27.89
N ASP A 210 -13.63 -21.12 -27.96
CA ASP A 210 -14.04 -22.52 -27.83
C ASP A 210 -13.97 -23.01 -26.36
N ASN A 211 -13.46 -22.18 -25.43
CA ASN A 211 -13.33 -22.51 -24.01
C ASN A 211 -14.28 -21.67 -23.16
N GLU A 212 -15.39 -22.28 -22.72
CA GLU A 212 -16.43 -21.62 -21.92
C GLU A 212 -15.90 -21.02 -20.61
N GLU A 213 -14.98 -21.68 -19.90
CA GLU A 213 -14.40 -21.16 -18.65
C GLU A 213 -13.62 -19.86 -18.90
N LYS A 214 -12.80 -19.83 -19.97
CA LYS A 214 -12.07 -18.61 -20.34
C LYS A 214 -12.99 -17.48 -20.77
N ILE A 215 -14.10 -17.80 -21.45
CA ILE A 215 -15.10 -16.80 -21.85
C ILE A 215 -15.75 -16.18 -20.62
N ILE A 216 -16.17 -17.00 -19.65
CA ILE A 216 -16.78 -16.53 -18.41
C ILE A 216 -15.79 -15.70 -17.60
N GLU A 217 -14.55 -16.16 -17.44
CA GLU A 217 -13.49 -15.42 -16.71
C GLU A 217 -13.06 -14.12 -17.41
N SER A 218 -13.23 -14.03 -18.74
CA SER A 218 -12.84 -12.84 -19.52
C SER A 218 -13.81 -11.66 -19.35
N ASN A 219 -15.04 -11.90 -18.89
CA ASN A 219 -16.13 -10.92 -18.84
C ASN A 219 -16.34 -10.18 -20.19
N VAL A 220 -16.06 -10.84 -21.32
CA VAL A 220 -16.25 -10.25 -22.65
C VAL A 220 -17.73 -9.94 -22.89
N GLY A 221 -18.00 -8.78 -23.48
CA GLY A 221 -19.36 -8.25 -23.67
C GLY A 221 -19.82 -7.30 -22.55
N GLU A 222 -19.15 -7.30 -21.38
CA GLU A 222 -19.52 -6.39 -20.27
C GLU A 222 -18.92 -4.97 -20.39
N LYS A 223 -18.24 -4.64 -21.51
CA LYS A 223 -17.55 -3.36 -21.70
C LYS A 223 -18.44 -2.12 -21.46
N PHE A 224 -19.70 -2.19 -21.87
CA PHE A 224 -20.67 -1.10 -21.75
C PHE A 224 -21.71 -1.36 -20.64
N ARG A 225 -21.45 -2.33 -19.76
CA ARG A 225 -22.29 -2.57 -18.61
C ARG A 225 -22.29 -1.31 -17.74
N LEU A 226 -23.46 -0.71 -17.57
CA LEU A 226 -23.61 0.41 -16.66
C LEU A 226 -23.28 -0.08 -15.25
N MET A 227 -22.30 0.58 -14.63
CA MET A 227 -22.04 0.44 -13.21
C MET A 227 -22.57 1.70 -12.54
N GLU A 228 -23.56 1.51 -11.68
CA GLU A 228 -24.07 2.59 -10.87
C GLU A 228 -22.99 3.07 -9.91
N ASN A 229 -22.88 4.38 -9.78
CA ASN A 229 -21.98 5.03 -8.85
C ASN A 229 -22.77 5.57 -7.66
N TRP A 230 -22.06 6.05 -6.65
CA TRP A 230 -22.65 6.57 -5.41
C TRP A 230 -23.22 8.00 -5.54
N GLY A 231 -23.66 8.38 -6.75
CA GLY A 231 -24.23 9.69 -7.06
C GLY A 231 -23.21 10.71 -7.58
N GLU A 232 -23.70 11.91 -7.89
CA GLU A 232 -22.95 12.95 -8.61
C GLU A 232 -21.64 13.35 -7.90
N GLN A 233 -21.66 13.47 -6.56
CA GLN A 233 -20.49 13.83 -5.76
C GLN A 233 -19.52 12.66 -5.53
N ARG A 234 -19.90 11.43 -5.91
CA ARG A 234 -19.16 10.18 -5.69
C ARG A 234 -19.15 9.34 -6.96
N ASN A 235 -19.05 9.99 -8.11
CA ASN A 235 -19.14 9.37 -9.42
C ASN A 235 -17.99 8.41 -9.75
N GLU A 236 -16.86 8.52 -9.02
CA GLU A 236 -15.70 7.63 -9.13
C GLU A 236 -15.81 6.38 -8.25
N ILE A 237 -16.84 6.31 -7.38
CA ILE A 237 -17.06 5.19 -6.46
C ILE A 237 -18.17 4.32 -7.03
N CYS A 238 -17.89 3.03 -7.22
CA CYS A 238 -18.87 2.07 -7.75
C CYS A 238 -18.97 0.85 -6.85
N ARG A 239 -17.85 0.17 -6.59
CA ARG A 239 -17.78 -1.05 -5.79
C ARG A 239 -16.68 -0.94 -4.75
N PRO A 240 -16.90 -0.18 -3.67
CA PRO A 240 -15.92 -0.06 -2.61
C PRO A 240 -15.68 -1.42 -1.94
N MET A 241 -14.44 -1.69 -1.58
CA MET A 241 -14.00 -2.90 -0.89
C MET A 241 -12.97 -2.56 0.18
N LEU A 242 -12.92 -3.35 1.25
CA LEU A 242 -11.93 -3.17 2.31
C LEU A 242 -10.64 -3.93 2.00
N CYS A 243 -9.53 -3.25 2.25
CA CYS A 243 -8.19 -3.80 2.12
C CYS A 243 -7.38 -3.53 3.38
N ILE A 244 -6.56 -4.51 3.78
CA ILE A 244 -5.62 -4.39 4.88
C ILE A 244 -4.22 -4.57 4.33
N MET A 245 -3.33 -3.61 4.64
CA MET A 245 -1.90 -3.73 4.39
C MET A 245 -1.17 -4.05 5.69
N ASP A 246 -0.37 -5.11 5.68
CA ASP A 246 0.60 -5.37 6.76
C ASP A 246 1.81 -4.43 6.62
N VAL A 247 2.16 -3.76 7.71
CA VAL A 247 3.17 -2.69 7.72
C VAL A 247 4.57 -3.22 7.45
N MET A 248 4.87 -4.43 7.96
CA MET A 248 6.22 -5.01 7.92
C MET A 248 6.54 -5.66 6.58
N SER A 249 5.60 -6.42 6.02
CA SER A 249 5.74 -7.11 4.73
C SER A 249 5.35 -6.23 3.54
N GLY A 250 4.55 -5.18 3.77
CA GLY A 250 3.94 -4.40 2.70
C GLY A 250 2.88 -5.17 1.91
N SER A 251 2.47 -6.36 2.38
CA SER A 251 1.50 -7.17 1.66
C SER A 251 0.08 -6.65 1.87
N VAL A 252 -0.68 -6.57 0.78
CA VAL A 252 -2.09 -6.18 0.80
C VAL A 252 -2.97 -7.43 0.77
N THR A 253 -3.92 -7.48 1.69
CA THR A 253 -4.98 -8.49 1.80
C THR A 253 -6.33 -7.84 1.57
N VAL A 254 -7.18 -8.52 0.81
CA VAL A 254 -8.53 -8.08 0.48
C VAL A 254 -9.50 -8.75 1.44
N LEU A 255 -10.45 -8.01 2.00
CA LEU A 255 -11.57 -8.57 2.75
C LEU A 255 -12.71 -8.86 1.78
N ASP A 256 -12.86 -10.12 1.38
CA ASP A 256 -13.86 -10.61 0.44
C ASP A 256 -15.14 -11.15 1.11
N GLN A 257 -15.17 -11.17 2.44
CA GLN A 257 -16.30 -11.70 3.22
C GLN A 257 -17.48 -10.73 3.35
N ILE A 258 -17.39 -9.54 2.75
CA ILE A 258 -18.49 -8.56 2.72
C ILE A 258 -19.48 -8.99 1.64
N PRO A 259 -20.76 -9.20 1.97
CA PRO A 259 -21.80 -9.53 1.00
C PRO A 259 -21.90 -8.48 -0.12
N ASP A 260 -22.17 -8.90 -1.36
CA ASP A 260 -22.23 -8.01 -2.53
C ASP A 260 -23.34 -6.93 -2.44
N ASP A 261 -24.34 -7.12 -1.57
CA ASP A 261 -25.42 -6.16 -1.29
C ASP A 261 -25.03 -5.07 -0.29
N LEU A 262 -23.87 -5.19 0.35
CA LEU A 262 -23.34 -4.24 1.33
C LEU A 262 -22.08 -3.57 0.83
N SER A 263 -22.06 -2.24 0.86
CA SER A 263 -20.88 -1.46 0.56
C SER A 263 -20.25 -0.86 1.82
N PRO A 264 -18.92 -1.02 2.03
CA PRO A 264 -18.26 -0.49 3.20
C PRO A 264 -18.09 1.03 3.10
N ALA A 265 -18.73 1.76 4.02
CA ALA A 265 -18.56 3.20 4.22
C ALA A 265 -18.20 3.52 5.69
N TYR A 266 -17.67 4.71 5.96
CA TYR A 266 -17.31 5.21 7.29
C TYR A 266 -16.45 4.22 8.10
N VAL A 267 -15.41 3.72 7.45
CA VAL A 267 -14.60 2.64 7.99
C VAL A 267 -13.77 3.13 9.18
N SER A 268 -13.89 2.42 10.29
CA SER A 268 -13.08 2.56 11.49
C SER A 268 -12.42 1.23 11.82
N CYS A 269 -11.14 1.29 12.18
CA CYS A 269 -10.39 0.11 12.58
C CYS A 269 -10.57 -0.11 14.09
N ILE A 270 -11.15 -1.24 14.51
CA ILE A 270 -11.21 -1.67 15.92
C ILE A 270 -10.60 -3.07 16.01
N VAL A 271 -9.28 -3.16 16.15
CA VAL A 271 -8.64 -4.48 16.31
C VAL A 271 -8.65 -4.87 17.79
N SER A 272 -9.42 -5.91 18.12
CA SER A 272 -9.26 -6.67 19.36
C SER A 272 -8.03 -7.56 19.21
N LEU A 273 -7.35 -7.84 20.33
CA LEU A 273 -5.96 -8.32 20.44
C LEU A 273 -5.55 -9.51 19.55
N ASP A 274 -6.49 -10.29 18.99
CA ASP A 274 -6.19 -11.48 18.18
C ASP A 274 -6.99 -11.58 16.85
N ALA A 275 -7.78 -10.56 16.47
CA ALA A 275 -8.57 -10.56 15.23
C ALA A 275 -8.78 -9.15 14.67
N ILE A 276 -8.67 -8.99 13.34
CA ILE A 276 -8.92 -7.72 12.67
C ILE A 276 -10.43 -7.51 12.56
N CYS A 277 -11.04 -6.88 13.56
CA CYS A 277 -12.41 -6.41 13.42
C CYS A 277 -12.40 -5.02 12.75
N SER A 278 -13.03 -4.92 11.59
CA SER A 278 -13.34 -3.65 10.94
C SER A 278 -14.77 -3.27 11.29
N LEU A 279 -14.97 -2.04 11.76
CA LEU A 279 -16.30 -1.45 11.88
C LEU A 279 -16.51 -0.56 10.67
N PHE A 280 -17.52 -0.86 9.88
CA PHE A 280 -17.95 0.00 8.79
C PHE A 280 -19.47 0.16 8.87
N SER A 281 -19.95 1.32 8.44
CA SER A 281 -21.36 1.47 8.10
C SER A 281 -21.57 0.77 6.77
N GLY A 282 -22.32 -0.32 6.76
CA GLY A 282 -22.75 -0.97 5.53
C GLY A 282 -23.92 -0.19 4.97
N VAL A 283 -23.76 0.45 3.81
CA VAL A 283 -24.91 1.04 3.11
C VAL A 283 -25.47 -0.02 2.17
N ASN A 284 -26.76 -0.33 2.33
CA ASN A 284 -27.46 -1.30 1.50
C ASN A 284 -27.62 -0.73 0.09
N VAL A 285 -27.03 -1.40 -0.90
CA VAL A 285 -27.02 -0.92 -2.29
C VAL A 285 -28.42 -1.00 -2.92
N LYS A 286 -29.34 -1.81 -2.38
CA LYS A 286 -30.69 -2.00 -2.93
C LYS A 286 -31.72 -0.95 -2.50
N GLU A 287 -31.45 -0.13 -1.48
CA GLU A 287 -32.42 0.85 -0.95
C GLU A 287 -32.23 2.27 -1.48
N ILE A 288 -31.33 2.49 -2.45
CA ILE A 288 -31.20 3.79 -3.14
C ILE A 288 -32.20 3.84 -4.33
N GLU A 289 -33.45 3.45 -4.09
CA GLU A 289 -34.55 3.91 -4.94
C GLU A 289 -35.02 5.24 -4.34
N PHE A 290 -34.66 6.35 -4.98
CA PHE A 290 -35.21 7.65 -4.62
C PHE A 290 -36.75 7.57 -4.73
N PRO A 291 -37.53 7.74 -3.65
CA PRO A 291 -38.96 7.91 -3.80
C PRO A 291 -39.15 9.20 -4.60
N GLY A 292 -39.66 9.04 -5.82
CA GLY A 292 -40.06 10.15 -6.67
C GLY A 292 -41.24 10.87 -6.03
N GLU A 293 -40.96 11.79 -5.12
CA GLU A 293 -41.69 13.04 -4.94
C GLU A 293 -41.00 13.89 -3.87
N MET A 294 -40.57 15.07 -4.31
CA MET A 294 -39.92 16.10 -3.49
C MET A 294 -40.93 16.65 -2.48
N THR A 295 -40.80 16.27 -1.21
CA THR A 295 -41.43 17.00 -0.11
C THR A 295 -40.35 17.44 0.87
N ILE A 296 -40.23 18.75 1.03
CA ILE A 296 -39.26 19.39 1.94
C ILE A 296 -39.66 19.01 3.37
N ALA A 297 -38.94 18.08 3.98
CA ALA A 297 -39.06 17.78 5.41
C ALA A 297 -38.08 18.65 6.21
N SER A 298 -38.62 19.28 7.25
CA SER A 298 -37.95 20.18 8.17
C SER A 298 -36.90 19.49 9.05
N GLU A 299 -36.07 20.32 9.69
CA GLU A 299 -34.85 20.04 10.44
C GLU A 299 -35.01 19.22 11.74
N SER A 300 -35.98 18.28 11.82
CA SER A 300 -36.27 17.46 13.00
C SER A 300 -36.05 15.95 12.84
N ASP A 301 -35.79 15.43 11.63
CA ASP A 301 -35.87 13.97 11.39
C ASP A 301 -34.49 13.30 11.30
N ARG A 302 -33.49 13.82 12.02
CA ARG A 302 -32.07 13.38 11.94
C ARG A 302 -31.66 12.21 12.84
N GLU A 303 -32.57 11.56 13.58
CA GLU A 303 -32.18 10.54 14.58
C GLU A 303 -32.46 9.08 14.23
N ASP A 304 -33.20 8.72 13.17
CA ASP A 304 -33.68 7.34 13.00
C ASP A 304 -33.03 6.50 11.86
N PHE A 305 -31.88 6.90 11.32
CA PHE A 305 -31.19 6.16 10.23
C PHE A 305 -29.82 5.59 10.62
N ILE A 306 -29.69 4.91 11.77
CA ILE A 306 -28.48 4.11 12.08
C ILE A 306 -28.82 2.88 12.92
N GLU A 307 -29.41 1.83 12.34
CA GLU A 307 -29.40 0.51 12.97
C GLU A 307 -29.23 -0.60 11.92
N ASP A 308 -27.99 -0.78 11.43
CA ASP A 308 -27.54 -2.11 11.02
C ASP A 308 -26.02 -2.24 11.20
N ARG A 309 -25.59 -2.34 12.47
CA ARG A 309 -24.20 -2.62 12.83
C ARG A 309 -23.95 -4.12 12.72
N LYS A 310 -23.46 -4.60 11.58
CA LYS A 310 -22.97 -5.97 11.45
C LYS A 310 -21.53 -6.08 11.93
N PHE A 311 -21.30 -6.99 12.86
CA PHE A 311 -19.96 -7.43 13.28
C PHE A 311 -19.51 -8.54 12.34
N LEU A 312 -18.43 -8.32 11.58
CA LEU A 312 -17.68 -9.40 10.95
C LEU A 312 -16.55 -9.79 11.90
N LEU A 313 -16.56 -11.05 12.33
CA LEU A 313 -15.51 -11.68 13.15
C LEU A 313 -14.31 -12.06 12.29
#